data_AF-A0A925TID6-F1
#
_entry.id   AF-A0A925TID6-F1
#
_cell.length_a   1.000
_cell.length_b   1.000
_cell.length_c   1.000
_cell.angle_alpha   90.00
_cell.angle_beta   90.00
_cell.angle_gamma   90.00
#
_symmetry.space_group_name_H-M   'P 1'
#
loop_
_entity.id
_entity.type
_entity.pdbx_description
1 polymer ?
#
loop_
_entity_poly.entity_id
_entity_poly.type
_entity_poly.pdbx_seq_one_letter_code
_entity_poly.pdbx_strand_id
1 'polypeptide(L)'
;MTISSLLSSPSELTDTASSKSAIVLMTRIRLARNLDGKSFPGWSREAQRAEVLAVCREALGATTALKRSASAAVSELTDLEKQML
;
A
#
# COMPACT_ATOMS: atom_id res chain seq x y z
N MET A 1 -1.05 -12.48 2.65
CA MET A 1 0.38 -12.21 2.46
C MET A 1 0.89 -11.45 3.68
N THR A 2 2.04 -11.79 4.26
CA THR A 2 2.65 -11.06 5.38
C THR A 2 3.65 -10.02 4.88
N ILE A 3 3.96 -8.98 5.66
CA ILE A 3 4.96 -7.97 5.30
C ILE A 3 6.34 -8.61 5.08
N SER A 4 6.76 -9.52 5.96
CA SER A 4 7.99 -10.29 5.79
C SER A 4 8.02 -11.04 4.44
N SER A 5 6.94 -11.72 4.06
CA SER A 5 6.87 -12.41 2.76
C SER A 5 6.94 -11.45 1.56
N LEU A 6 6.44 -10.21 1.71
CA LEU A 6 6.52 -9.17 0.68
C LEU A 6 7.95 -8.63 0.54
N LEU A 7 8.65 -8.40 1.65
CA LEU A 7 10.03 -7.92 1.65
C LEU A 7 11.02 -8.98 1.14
N SER A 8 10.74 -10.27 1.35
CA SER A 8 11.56 -11.38 0.84
C SER A 8 11.28 -11.76 -0.62
N SER A 9 10.21 -11.21 -1.23
CA SER A 9 9.86 -11.53 -2.61
C SER A 9 10.83 -10.83 -3.59
N PRO A 10 11.25 -11.49 -4.69
CA PRO A 10 12.04 -10.84 -5.73
C PRO A 10 11.34 -9.59 -6.27
N SER A 11 12.06 -8.49 -6.37
CA SER A 11 11.49 -7.25 -6.90
C SER A 11 11.30 -7.35 -8.40
N GLU A 12 10.06 -7.16 -8.88
CA GLU A 12 9.72 -7.11 -10.31
C GLU A 12 10.52 -6.02 -11.04
N LEU A 13 10.95 -4.96 -10.36
CA LEU A 13 11.84 -3.92 -10.92
C LEU A 13 13.25 -4.41 -11.21
N THR A 14 13.74 -5.39 -10.44
CA THR A 14 15.09 -5.96 -10.62
C THR A 14 15.07 -7.26 -11.42
N ASP A 15 13.89 -7.76 -11.78
CA ASP A 15 13.74 -8.96 -12.59
C ASP A 15 13.90 -8.61 -14.07
N THR A 16 15.17 -8.55 -14.50
CA THR A 16 15.60 -8.23 -15.86
C THR A 16 15.07 -9.21 -16.94
N ALA A 17 14.46 -10.33 -16.55
CA ALA A 17 13.96 -11.33 -17.49
C ALA A 17 12.66 -10.91 -18.20
N SER A 18 11.89 -9.97 -17.64
CA SER A 18 10.52 -9.69 -18.11
C SER A 18 10.41 -8.46 -19.03
N SER A 19 11.33 -7.48 -18.96
CA SER A 19 11.22 -6.24 -19.73
C SER A 19 12.25 -6.16 -20.87
N LYS A 20 11.77 -6.01 -22.11
CA LYS A 20 12.60 -5.72 -23.30
C LYS A 20 13.15 -4.27 -23.30
N SER A 21 13.32 -3.65 -22.14
CA SER A 21 13.67 -2.24 -22.00
C SER A 21 15.02 -2.12 -21.29
N ALA A 22 16.07 -1.92 -22.08
CA ALA A 22 17.43 -1.72 -21.58
C ALA A 22 17.65 -0.38 -20.85
N ILE A 23 16.64 0.51 -20.82
CA ILE A 23 16.79 1.90 -20.37
C ILE A 23 15.79 2.26 -19.25
N VAL A 24 14.50 1.93 -19.42
CA VAL A 24 13.47 2.30 -18.43
C VAL A 24 13.56 1.35 -17.23
N LEU A 25 13.93 1.90 -16.07
CA LEU A 25 14.02 1.17 -14.80
C LEU A 25 12.65 0.87 -14.19
N MET A 26 11.70 1.82 -14.27
CA MET A 26 10.34 1.62 -13.73
C MET A 26 9.31 2.59 -14.30
N THR A 27 8.03 2.22 -14.20
CA THR A 27 6.88 3.12 -14.39
C THR A 27 6.03 3.13 -13.12
N ARG A 28 5.68 4.31 -12.60
CA ARG A 28 4.87 4.45 -11.38
C ARG A 28 3.63 5.29 -11.62
N ILE A 29 2.46 4.78 -11.24
CA ILE A 29 1.20 5.52 -11.27
C ILE A 29 0.66 5.62 -9.84
N ARG A 30 0.23 6.80 -9.43
CA ARG A 30 -0.42 7.04 -8.13
C ARG A 30 -1.71 7.81 -8.33
N LEU A 31 -2.78 7.37 -7.68
CA LEU A 31 -4.08 8.03 -7.69
C LEU A 31 -4.46 8.39 -6.25
N ALA A 32 -4.55 9.68 -5.95
CA ALA A 32 -5.00 10.19 -4.65
C ALA A 32 -6.50 10.54 -4.71
N ARG A 33 -7.26 10.17 -3.67
CA ARG A 33 -8.70 10.44 -3.53
C ARG A 33 -9.03 10.77 -2.06
N ASN A 34 -10.10 11.51 -1.85
CA ASN A 34 -10.71 11.73 -0.54
C ASN A 34 -12.11 11.09 -0.53
N LEU A 35 -12.57 10.66 0.64
CA LEU A 35 -13.92 10.12 0.79
C LEU A 35 -14.91 11.26 1.05
N ASP A 36 -16.07 11.18 0.41
CA ASP A 36 -17.16 12.13 0.65
C ASP A 36 -17.63 12.05 2.11
N GLY A 37 -18.03 13.20 2.66
CA GLY A 37 -18.45 13.32 4.07
C GLY A 37 -17.34 13.10 5.12
N LYS A 38 -16.06 13.01 4.73
CA LYS A 38 -14.92 12.85 5.65
C LYS A 38 -14.00 14.07 5.62
N SER A 39 -13.55 14.49 6.80
CA SER A 39 -12.58 15.58 6.93
C SER A 39 -11.26 15.22 6.25
N PHE A 40 -10.63 16.20 5.60
CA PHE A 40 -9.28 16.04 5.06
C PHE A 40 -8.27 15.65 6.16
N PRO A 41 -7.20 14.92 5.82
CA PRO A 41 -6.22 14.43 6.80
C PRO A 41 -5.68 15.51 7.75
N GLY A 42 -5.38 16.71 7.25
CA GLY A 42 -4.86 17.82 8.06
C GLY A 42 -5.84 18.42 9.08
N TRP A 43 -7.14 18.20 8.91
CA TRP A 43 -8.20 18.67 9.83
C TRP A 43 -8.89 17.54 10.59
N SER A 44 -8.50 16.29 10.31
CA SER A 44 -9.08 15.11 10.92
C SER A 44 -8.49 14.84 12.31
N ARG A 45 -9.32 14.39 13.24
CA ARG A 45 -8.88 13.79 14.51
C ARG A 45 -8.52 12.32 14.30
N GLU A 46 -7.81 11.74 15.26
CA GLU A 46 -7.38 10.33 15.18
C GLU A 46 -8.55 9.36 14.98
N ALA A 47 -9.65 9.54 15.74
CA ALA A 47 -10.86 8.73 15.58
C ALA A 47 -11.45 8.82 14.16
N GLN A 48 -11.42 10.00 13.52
CA GLN A 48 -11.92 10.19 12.16
C GLN A 48 -11.01 9.49 11.14
N ARG A 49 -9.69 9.49 11.35
CA ARG A 49 -8.75 8.75 10.51
C ARG A 49 -8.92 7.24 10.66
N ALA A 50 -9.17 6.76 11.87
CA ALA A 50 -9.44 5.36 12.15
C ALA A 50 -10.73 4.89 11.46
N GLU A 51 -11.78 5.72 11.44
CA GLU A 51 -13.01 5.43 10.72
C GLU A 51 -12.78 5.33 9.20
N VAL A 52 -12.06 6.29 8.61
CA VAL A 52 -11.68 6.25 7.18
C VAL A 52 -10.88 4.99 6.87
N LEU A 53 -9.92 4.63 7.74
CA LEU A 53 -9.12 3.41 7.58
C LEU A 53 -9.98 2.15 7.60
N ALA A 54 -10.96 2.06 8.51
CA ALA A 54 -11.86 0.92 8.61
C ALA A 54 -12.68 0.73 7.33
N VAL A 55 -13.32 1.81 6.84
CA VAL A 55 -14.10 1.80 5.59
C VAL A 55 -13.24 1.37 4.40
N CYS A 56 -12.05 1.95 4.26
CA CYS A 56 -11.12 1.59 3.18
C CYS A 56 -10.68 0.13 3.29
N ARG A 57 -10.34 -0.38 4.48
CA ARG A 57 -9.89 -1.77 4.67
C ARG A 57 -10.97 -2.78 4.31
N GLU A 58 -12.21 -2.52 4.70
CA GLU A 58 -13.35 -3.37 4.35
C GLU A 58 -13.54 -3.43 2.82
N ALA A 59 -13.61 -2.27 2.16
CA ALA A 59 -13.81 -2.19 0.72
C ALA A 59 -12.65 -2.82 -0.07
N LEU A 60 -11.40 -2.60 0.37
CA LEU A 60 -10.21 -3.20 -0.26
C LEU A 60 -10.19 -4.72 -0.05
N GLY A 61 -10.61 -5.22 1.12
CA GLY A 61 -10.72 -6.66 1.41
C GLY A 61 -11.75 -7.37 0.52
N ALA A 62 -12.85 -6.69 0.16
CA ALA A 62 -13.85 -7.21 -0.76
C ALA A 62 -13.40 -7.14 -2.25
N THR A 63 -12.35 -6.39 -2.57
CA THR A 63 -11.91 -6.18 -3.96
C THR A 63 -11.11 -7.38 -4.46
N THR A 64 -11.66 -8.10 -5.44
CA THR A 64 -11.06 -9.34 -5.96
C THR A 64 -9.63 -9.16 -6.49
N ALA A 65 -9.34 -8.02 -7.13
CA ALA A 65 -8.00 -7.70 -7.64
C ALA A 65 -6.93 -7.60 -6.52
N LEU A 66 -7.35 -7.40 -5.27
CA LEU A 66 -6.47 -7.23 -4.12
C LEU A 66 -6.36 -8.49 -3.24
N LYS A 67 -6.95 -9.63 -3.63
CA LYS A 67 -6.92 -10.86 -2.81
C LYS A 67 -5.50 -11.36 -2.45
N ARG A 68 -4.48 -10.97 -3.21
CA ARG A 68 -3.07 -11.32 -2.97
C ARG A 68 -2.25 -10.17 -2.34
N SER A 69 -2.88 -9.13 -1.81
CA SER A 69 -2.17 -8.02 -1.16
C SER A 69 -1.79 -8.33 0.30
N ALA A 70 -0.88 -7.51 0.83
CA ALA A 70 -0.60 -7.41 2.27
C ALA A 70 -1.26 -6.13 2.83
N SER A 71 -1.71 -6.19 4.08
CA SER A 71 -2.22 -5.04 4.84
C SER A 71 -1.63 -5.09 6.24
N ALA A 72 -1.06 -3.98 6.70
CA ALA A 72 -0.51 -3.83 8.04
C ALA A 72 -0.82 -2.43 8.58
N ALA A 73 -0.91 -2.27 9.90
CA ALA A 73 -0.90 -0.94 10.51
C ALA A 73 0.54 -0.43 10.63
N VAL A 74 0.76 0.87 10.44
CA VAL A 74 2.10 1.47 10.59
C VAL A 74 2.65 1.27 12.01
N SER A 75 1.76 1.21 13.01
CA SER A 75 2.11 0.92 14.41
C SER A 75 2.61 -0.51 14.65
N GLU A 76 2.32 -1.44 13.74
CA GLU A 76 2.76 -2.84 13.82
C GLU A 76 4.11 -3.08 13.15
N LEU A 77 4.62 -2.09 12.41
CA LEU A 77 5.89 -2.19 11.69
C LEU A 77 7.06 -1.80 12.60
N THR A 78 8.13 -2.57 12.50
CA THR A 78 9.45 -2.17 13.02
C THR A 78 9.99 -0.96 12.24
N ASP A 79 10.94 -0.24 12.82
CA ASP A 79 11.53 0.92 12.14
C ASP A 79 12.30 0.52 10.87
N LEU A 80 12.90 -0.67 10.86
CA LEU A 80 13.52 -1.23 9.66
C LEU A 80 12.48 -1.51 8.57
N GLU A 81 11.36 -2.15 8.90
CA GLU A 81 10.29 -2.41 7.93
C GLU A 81 9.69 -1.11 7.37
N LYS A 82 9.53 -0.07 8.21
CA LYS A 82 9.09 1.26 7.75
C LYS A 82 10.09 1.90 6.78
N GLN A 83 11.38 1.66 6.94
CA GLN A 83 12.42 2.21 6.07
C GLN A 83 12.53 1.45 4.74
N MET A 84 12.19 0.15 4.73
CA MET A 84 12.25 -0.68 3.53
C MET A 84 11.07 -0.48 2.56
N LEU A 85 9.89 -0.13 3.08
CA LEU A 85 8.64 0.06 2.31
C LEU A 85 8.51 1.48 1.73
#